data_AF-A0A2D6QZ61-F1
#
_entry.id   AF-A0A2D6QZ61-F1
#
_cell.length_a   1.000
_cell.length_b   1.000
_cell.length_c   1.000
_cell.angle_alpha   90.00
_cell.angle_beta   90.00
_cell.angle_gamma   90.00
#
_symmetry.space_group_name_H-M   'P 1'
#
loop_
_entity.id
_entity.type
_entity.pdbx_description
1 polymer ?
#
loop_
_entity_poly.entity_id
_entity_poly.type
_entity_poly.pdbx_seq_one_letter_code
_entity_poly.pdbx_strand_id
1 'polypeptide(L)' 'MTITLNGERFELDASMNVTQLLEQLDIDPRRVAVEHNLTVLKRPAFDSTMVAEGDQIEIVNFVGGGMR' A
#
# COMPACT_ATOMS: atom_id res chain seq x y z
N MET A 1 14.53 6.60 0.72
CA MET A 1 13.49 7.65 0.74
C MET A 1 12.52 7.40 1.87
N THR A 2 11.89 8.44 2.37
CA THR A 2 10.92 8.32 3.45
C THR A 2 9.49 8.52 2.94
N ILE A 3 8.59 7.65 3.38
CA ILE A 3 7.14 7.79 3.20
C ILE A 3 6.43 7.78 4.56
N THR A 4 5.13 8.07 4.53
CA THR A 4 4.23 7.78 5.65
C THR A 4 3.45 6.51 5.29
N LEU A 5 3.56 5.47 6.12
CA LEU A 5 2.86 4.20 5.97
C LEU A 5 1.96 3.98 7.19
N ASN A 6 0.65 3.91 7.00
CA ASN A 6 -0.34 3.77 8.07
C ASN A 6 -0.16 4.82 9.20
N GLY A 7 0.10 6.08 8.81
CA GLY A 7 0.40 7.17 9.73
C GLY A 7 1.80 7.18 10.36
N GLU A 8 2.65 6.17 10.12
CA GLU A 8 4.01 6.09 10.69
C GLU A 8 5.11 6.33 9.64
N ARG A 9 6.25 6.87 10.08
CA ARG A 9 7.41 7.08 9.19
C ARG A 9 7.99 5.73 8.76
N PHE A 10 8.10 5.49 7.46
CA PHE A 10 8.69 4.28 6.90
C PHE A 10 9.80 4.62 5.90
N GLU A 11 10.91 3.90 5.98
CA GLU A 11 12.07 4.10 5.10
C GLU A 11 12.15 3.00 4.04
N LEU A 12 12.25 3.43 2.78
CA LEU A 12 12.43 2.59 1.61
C LEU A 12 13.82 2.78 1.05
N ASP A 13 14.49 1.68 0.68
CA ASP A 13 15.82 1.74 0.08
C ASP A 13 15.81 2.38 -1.32
N ALA A 14 14.73 2.19 -2.07
CA ALA A 14 14.53 2.74 -3.41
C ALA A 14 13.03 2.96 -3.72
N SER A 15 12.74 3.69 -4.80
CA SER A 15 11.38 3.74 -5.36
C SER A 15 10.93 2.35 -5.78
N MET A 16 9.69 2.02 -5.49
CA MET A 16 9.07 0.75 -5.86
C MET A 16 7.59 0.97 -6.14
N ASN A 17 6.94 0.02 -6.83
CA ASN A 17 5.50 0.09 -7.00
C ASN A 17 4.76 -0.45 -5.76
N VAL A 18 3.44 -0.27 -5.71
CA VAL A 18 2.62 -0.71 -4.58
C VAL A 18 2.70 -2.22 -4.38
N THR A 19 2.77 -3.02 -5.44
CA THR A 19 2.92 -4.49 -5.34
C THR A 19 4.20 -4.87 -4.60
N GLN A 20 5.33 -4.27 -4.99
CA GLN A 20 6.63 -4.50 -4.37
C GLN A 20 6.65 -4.07 -2.90
N LEU A 21 5.99 -2.95 -2.57
CA LEU A 21 5.83 -2.52 -1.18
C LEU A 21 5.06 -3.56 -0.36
N LEU A 22 3.95 -4.10 -0.90
CA LEU A 22 3.17 -5.14 -0.24
C LEU A 22 3.98 -6.43 -0.05
N GLU A 23 4.76 -6.83 -1.06
CA GLU A 23 5.66 -7.99 -0.99
C GLU A 23 6.73 -7.82 0.09
N GLN A 24 7.35 -6.64 0.18
CA GLN A 24 8.35 -6.34 1.22
C GLN A 24 7.76 -6.39 2.64
N LEU A 25 6.47 -6.06 2.78
CA LEU A 25 5.74 -6.11 4.05
C LEU A 25 5.13 -7.49 4.36
N ASP A 26 5.34 -8.48 3.49
CA ASP A 26 4.73 -9.83 3.56
C ASP A 26 3.18 -9.79 3.60
N ILE A 27 2.59 -8.88 2.82
CA ILE A 27 1.14 -8.66 2.74
C ILE A 27 0.62 -9.21 1.41
N ASP A 28 -0.34 -10.14 1.48
CA ASP A 28 -1.07 -10.59 0.29
C ASP A 28 -1.96 -9.46 -0.26
N PRO A 29 -1.71 -8.96 -1.49
CA PRO A 29 -2.52 -7.91 -2.12
C PRO A 29 -4.00 -8.27 -2.24
N ARG A 30 -4.33 -9.57 -2.13
CA ARG A 30 -5.70 -10.06 -2.16
C ARG A 30 -6.53 -9.72 -0.93
N ARG A 31 -5.86 -9.45 0.19
CA ARG A 31 -6.47 -9.30 1.51
C ARG A 31 -6.57 -7.85 1.99
N VAL A 32 -6.11 -6.91 1.18
CA VAL A 32 -6.03 -5.49 1.55
C VAL A 32 -6.65 -4.56 0.50
N ALA A 33 -7.06 -3.39 0.97
CA ALA A 33 -7.22 -2.19 0.18
C ALA A 33 -6.02 -1.27 0.42
N VAL A 34 -5.58 -0.57 -0.62
CA VAL A 34 -4.48 0.41 -0.55
C VAL A 34 -4.99 1.77 -0.98
N GLU A 35 -4.69 2.78 -0.19
CA GLU A 35 -4.86 4.19 -0.53
C GLU A 35 -3.49 4.83 -0.70
N HIS A 36 -3.32 5.62 -1.76
CA HIS A 36 -2.12 6.39 -2.06
C HIS A 36 -2.51 7.86 -2.16
N ASN A 37 -1.99 8.69 -1.26
CA ASN A 37 -2.25 10.14 -1.22
C ASN A 37 -3.75 10.47 -1.31
N LEU A 38 -4.57 9.89 -0.41
CA LEU A 38 -6.02 10.06 -0.36
C LEU A 38 -6.78 9.48 -1.58
N THR A 39 -6.11 8.68 -2.41
CA THR A 39 -6.70 8.00 -3.57
C THR A 39 -6.70 6.50 -3.38
N VAL A 40 -7.88 5.90 -3.23
CA VAL A 40 -8.01 4.43 -3.15
C VAL A 40 -7.65 3.80 -4.49
N LEU A 41 -6.64 2.94 -4.49
CA LEU A 41 -6.17 2.24 -5.66
C LEU A 41 -6.98 0.97 -5.92
N LYS A 42 -7.36 0.75 -7.17
CA LYS A 42 -7.85 -0.56 -7.61
C LYS A 42 -6.64 -1.49 -7.77
N ARG A 43 -6.81 -2.76 -7.43
CA ARG A 43 -5.72 -3.76 -7.50
C ARG A 43 -4.95 -3.80 -8.83
N PRO A 44 -5.58 -3.72 -10.02
CA PRO A 44 -4.83 -3.69 -11.28
C PRO A 44 -3.87 -2.49 -11.43
N ALA A 45 -4.05 -1.43 -10.64
CA ALA A 45 -3.15 -0.28 -10.65
C ALA A 45 -1.89 -0.49 -9.80
N PHE A 46 -1.86 -1.48 -8.90
CA PHE A 46 -0.77 -1.65 -7.92
C PHE A 46 0.60 -1.81 -8.60
N ASP A 47 0.67 -2.53 -9.72
CA ASP A 47 1.91 -2.74 -10.47
C ASP A 47 2.41 -1.47 -11.18
N SER A 48 1.50 -0.55 -11.49
CA SER A 48 1.80 0.69 -12.23
C SER A 48 1.95 1.93 -11.35
N THR A 49 1.44 1.89 -10.11
CA THR A 49 1.52 3.02 -9.18
C THR A 49 2.85 2.96 -8.45
N MET A 50 3.73 3.93 -8.74
CA MET A 50 4.99 4.10 -8.06
C MET A 50 4.80 4.82 -6.72
N VAL A 51 5.49 4.35 -5.69
CA VAL A 51 5.64 5.01 -4.40
C VAL A 51 6.92 5.85 -4.43
N ALA A 52 6.78 7.14 -4.19
CA ALA A 52 7.85 8.13 -4.21
C ALA A 52 8.08 8.73 -2.82
N GLU A 53 9.18 9.49 -2.70
CA GLU A 53 9.52 10.17 -1.46
C GLU A 53 8.43 11.17 -1.04
N GLY A 54 8.02 11.11 0.23
CA GLY A 54 6.99 11.97 0.81
C GLY A 54 5.56 11.48 0.61
N ASP A 55 5.35 10.37 -0.11
CA ASP A 55 4.01 9.81 -0.30
C ASP A 55 3.41 9.27 1.00
N GLN A 56 2.07 9.26 1.03
CA GLN A 56 1.28 8.64 2.10
C GLN A 56 0.60 7.39 1.56
N ILE A 57 0.82 6.27 2.23
CA ILE A 57 0.25 4.96 1.90
C ILE A 57 -0.52 4.45 3.11
N GLU A 58 -1.79 4.13 2.91
CA GLU A 58 -2.62 3.46 3.91
C GLU A 58 -2.98 2.06 3.39
N ILE A 59 -2.75 1.03 4.21
CA ILE A 59 -3.01 -0.37 3.91
C ILE A 59 -4.03 -0.88 4.93
N VAL A 60 -5.24 -1.14 4.46
CA VAL A 60 -6.34 -1.59 5.31
C VAL A 60 -6.67 -3.03 4.99
N ASN A 61 -6.62 -3.90 6.00
CA ASN A 61 -7.07 -5.28 5.86
C ASN A 61 -8.59 -5.35 5.68
N PHE A 62 -9.07 -6.22 4.79
CA PHE A 62 -10.48 -6.57 4.77
C PHE A 62 -10.82 -7.31 6.07
N VAL A 63 -11.50 -6.64 7.00
CA VAL A 63 -12.25 -7.33 8.05
C VAL A 63 -13.43 -8.00 7.36
N GLY A 64 -13.45 -9.33 7.35
CA GLY A 64 -14.44 -10.11 6.59
C GLY A 64 -15.86 -9.63 6.85
N GLY A 65 -16.52 -9.16 5.78
CA GLY A 65 -17.97 -9.02 5.76
C GLY A 65 -18.58 -10.39 6.03
N GLY A 66 -19.42 -10.48 7.05
CA GLY A 66 -19.94 -11.73 7.58
C GLY A 66 -20.56 -12.65 6.53
N MET A 67 -20.34 -13.95 6.70
CA MET A 67 -21.20 -14.95 6.10
C MET A 67 -22.54 -14.95 6.85
N ARG A 68 -23.48 -14.07 6.47
CA ARG A 68 -24.91 -14.19 6.81
C ARG A 68 -25.77 -13.56 5.73
#